data_AF-A0A7C3GB55-F1
#
_entry.id   AF-A0A7C3GB55-F1
#
_cell.length_a   1.000
_cell.length_b   1.000
_cell.length_c   1.000
_cell.angle_alpha   90.00
_cell.angle_beta   90.00
_cell.angle_gamma   90.00
#
_symmetry.space_group_name_H-M   'P 1'
#
loop_
_entity.id
_entity.type
_entity.pdbx_description
1 polymer ?
#
loop_
_entity_poly.entity_id
_entity_poly.type
_entity_poly.pdbx_seq_one_letter_code
_entity_poly.pdbx_strand_id
1 'polypeptide(L)'
;MKAYDQVILRVFEDVYQDNSDAHLLLFTKADIENVIKQLDLALSTRNVPDIVYTYRSGRSPLPAKILATGSWAIEGKGKGQYAFRRLSRSPHFDIPADIRIIEILDSTPQIVLKYQNSDEQAMLARLRYNRLIDLFTGLTCYHLQSHFRTTVSEIGQIEIDDLYIGIDADGKGYILPLEAKIDSPKDQLGVIQVTQMVRFAAENFEELIIRPIGVKAMPDGSLMFIEFTPDSDLNTIATETYKRYLLVREL
;
A
#
# COMPACT_ATOMS: atom_id res chain seq x y z
N MET A 1 25.38 7.09 -5.92
CA MET A 1 24.17 6.24 -5.90
C MET A 1 24.12 5.52 -4.56
N LYS A 2 22.96 5.41 -3.88
CA LYS A 2 22.89 4.77 -2.56
C LYS A 2 23.23 3.28 -2.68
N ALA A 3 23.67 2.65 -1.59
CA ALA A 3 24.06 1.23 -1.62
C ALA A 3 22.90 0.31 -2.08
N TYR A 4 21.67 0.55 -1.61
CA TYR A 4 20.50 -0.23 -2.03
C TYR A 4 20.18 -0.02 -3.52
N ASP A 5 20.34 1.21 -4.01
CA ASP A 5 20.12 1.55 -5.42
C ASP A 5 21.11 0.82 -6.32
N GLN A 6 22.37 0.71 -5.90
CA GLN A 6 23.41 -0.03 -6.63
C GLN A 6 23.08 -1.51 -6.74
N VAL A 7 22.64 -2.12 -5.63
CA VAL A 7 22.29 -3.54 -5.59
C VAL A 7 21.07 -3.82 -6.46
N ILE A 8 19.97 -3.07 -6.29
CA ILE A 8 18.74 -3.37 -7.04
C ILE A 8 18.89 -3.07 -8.53
N LEU A 9 19.65 -2.04 -8.89
CA LEU A 9 19.96 -1.74 -10.28
C LEU A 9 20.73 -2.90 -10.91
N ARG A 10 21.76 -3.41 -10.23
CA ARG A 10 22.57 -4.49 -10.79
C ARG A 10 21.77 -5.79 -10.94
N VAL A 11 20.96 -6.13 -9.93
CA VAL A 11 20.03 -7.29 -10.04
C VAL A 11 19.09 -7.11 -11.24
N PHE A 12 18.54 -5.91 -11.45
CA PHE A 12 17.70 -5.63 -12.62
C PHE A 12 18.46 -5.77 -13.93
N GLU A 13 19.66 -5.19 -14.05
CA GLU A 13 20.49 -5.27 -15.26
C GLU A 13 20.79 -6.72 -15.63
N ASP A 14 21.14 -7.56 -14.64
CA ASP A 14 21.46 -8.98 -14.84
C ASP A 14 20.25 -9.76 -15.38
N VAL A 15 19.03 -9.53 -14.86
CA VAL A 15 17.82 -10.25 -15.33
C VAL A 15 17.18 -9.65 -16.57
N TYR A 16 17.36 -8.34 -16.81
CA TYR A 16 16.78 -7.61 -17.94
C TYR A 16 17.54 -7.86 -19.24
N GLN A 17 18.88 -8.02 -19.18
CA GLN A 17 19.72 -8.22 -20.35
C GLN A 17 19.25 -9.40 -21.22
N ASP A 18 18.83 -10.49 -20.58
CA ASP A 18 18.38 -11.70 -21.27
C ASP A 18 16.87 -11.70 -21.59
N ASN A 19 16.11 -10.71 -21.11
CA ASN A 19 14.64 -10.73 -21.10
C ASN A 19 14.01 -9.33 -21.33
N SER A 20 14.56 -8.51 -22.22
CA SER A 20 14.16 -7.10 -22.36
C SER A 20 12.68 -6.87 -22.69
N ASP A 21 12.03 -7.84 -23.34
CA ASP A 21 10.61 -7.78 -23.69
C ASP A 21 9.68 -8.45 -22.66
N ALA A 22 10.24 -9.03 -21.60
CA ALA A 22 9.43 -9.73 -20.60
C ALA A 22 8.62 -8.75 -19.73
N HIS A 23 7.38 -9.12 -19.44
CA HIS A 23 6.52 -8.39 -18.48
C HIS A 23 6.85 -8.73 -17.02
N LEU A 24 7.64 -9.78 -16.79
CA LEU A 24 7.98 -10.29 -15.47
C LEU A 24 9.45 -10.77 -15.49
N LEU A 25 10.28 -10.20 -14.62
CA LEU A 25 11.68 -10.58 -14.45
C LEU A 25 11.85 -11.16 -13.05
N LEU A 26 12.03 -12.48 -12.97
CA LEU A 26 12.17 -13.19 -11.70
C LEU A 26 13.57 -12.98 -11.13
N PHE A 27 13.64 -12.79 -9.82
CA PHE A 27 14.90 -12.79 -9.07
C PHE A 27 14.66 -13.29 -7.65
N THR A 28 15.73 -13.69 -6.99
CA THR A 28 15.69 -14.32 -5.67
C THR A 28 16.45 -13.51 -4.64
N LYS A 29 16.24 -13.87 -3.38
CA LYS A 29 17.06 -13.39 -2.27
C LYS A 29 18.55 -13.68 -2.49
N ALA A 30 18.89 -14.84 -3.08
CA ALA A 30 20.27 -15.24 -3.34
C ALA A 30 20.94 -14.33 -4.39
N ASP A 31 20.18 -13.86 -5.39
CA ASP A 31 20.70 -12.93 -6.41
C ASP A 31 21.10 -11.60 -5.77
N ILE A 32 20.30 -11.09 -4.84
CA ILE A 32 20.65 -9.89 -4.06
C ILE A 32 21.91 -10.13 -3.23
N GLU A 33 22.00 -11.27 -2.53
CA GLU A 33 23.17 -11.63 -1.72
C GLU A 33 24.45 -11.75 -2.57
N ASN A 34 24.34 -12.28 -3.78
CA ASN A 34 25.45 -12.39 -4.73
C ASN A 34 25.89 -11.02 -5.24
N VAL A 35 24.96 -10.14 -5.61
CA VAL A 35 25.27 -8.78 -6.05
C VAL A 35 25.94 -7.96 -4.94
N ILE A 36 25.48 -8.07 -3.69
CA ILE A 36 26.14 -7.39 -2.56
C ILE A 36 27.61 -7.79 -2.45
N LYS A 37 27.92 -9.09 -2.58
CA LYS A 37 29.30 -9.60 -2.55
C LYS A 37 30.12 -9.10 -3.76
N GLN A 38 29.54 -9.12 -4.95
CA GLN A 38 30.22 -8.68 -6.17
C GLN A 38 30.57 -7.19 -6.15
N LEU A 39 29.69 -6.36 -5.57
CA LEU A 39 29.90 -4.92 -5.47
C LEU A 39 30.80 -4.53 -4.28
N ASP A 40 31.23 -5.49 -3.45
CA ASP A 40 32.02 -5.28 -2.24
C ASP A 40 31.45 -4.18 -1.33
N LEU A 41 30.12 -4.15 -1.21
CA LEU A 41 29.44 -3.15 -0.39
C LEU A 41 29.48 -3.59 1.08
N ALA A 42 29.69 -2.64 1.98
CA ALA A 42 29.59 -2.84 3.43
C ALA A 42 28.14 -3.02 3.92
N LEU A 43 27.38 -3.90 3.25
CA LEU A 43 26.02 -4.29 3.60
C LEU A 43 26.04 -5.70 4.21
N SER A 44 25.33 -5.87 5.32
CA SER A 44 25.20 -7.18 5.96
C SER A 44 24.07 -7.99 5.31
N THR A 45 24.09 -9.33 5.48
CA THR A 45 22.99 -10.22 5.04
C THR A 45 21.64 -9.89 5.69
N ARG A 46 21.63 -9.15 6.81
CA ARG A 46 20.41 -8.66 7.46
C ARG A 46 19.72 -7.55 6.65
N ASN A 47 20.44 -6.88 5.76
CA ASN A 47 19.90 -5.77 4.96
C ASN A 47 19.13 -6.27 3.71
N VAL A 48 19.24 -7.56 3.37
CA VAL A 48 18.65 -8.10 2.13
C VAL A 48 17.13 -7.92 2.07
N PRO A 49 16.35 -8.25 3.12
CA PRO A 49 14.91 -7.96 3.13
C PRO A 49 14.62 -6.46 3.03
N ASP A 50 15.43 -5.62 3.67
CA ASP A 50 15.24 -4.16 3.69
C ASP A 50 15.43 -3.51 2.31
N ILE A 51 16.33 -4.04 1.48
CA ILE A 51 16.53 -3.56 0.10
C ILE A 51 15.23 -3.69 -0.68
N VAL A 52 14.64 -4.90 -0.70
CA VAL A 52 13.39 -5.15 -1.43
C VAL A 52 12.24 -4.35 -0.81
N TYR A 53 12.14 -4.35 0.52
CA TYR A 53 11.10 -3.64 1.25
C TYR A 53 11.11 -2.14 0.97
N THR A 54 12.30 -1.52 0.82
CA THR A 54 12.44 -0.09 0.52
C THR A 54 11.71 0.32 -0.76
N TYR A 55 11.76 -0.52 -1.80
CA TYR A 55 11.12 -0.23 -3.08
C TYR A 55 9.67 -0.73 -3.13
N ARG A 56 9.36 -1.88 -2.50
CA ARG A 56 7.98 -2.41 -2.42
C ARG A 56 7.05 -1.49 -1.65
N SER A 57 7.52 -0.94 -0.52
CA SER A 57 6.72 -0.05 0.34
C SER A 57 6.54 1.37 -0.20
N GLY A 58 7.23 1.75 -1.28
CA GLY A 58 7.23 3.11 -1.80
C GLY A 58 8.19 4.08 -1.07
N ARG A 59 8.94 3.63 -0.05
CA ARG A 59 9.90 4.48 0.70
C ARG A 59 10.95 5.16 -0.19
N SER A 60 11.32 4.51 -1.30
CA SER A 60 12.15 5.09 -2.34
C SER A 60 11.64 4.66 -3.72
N PRO A 61 11.66 5.55 -4.72
CA PRO A 61 11.47 5.12 -6.11
C PRO A 61 12.60 4.17 -6.53
N LEU A 62 12.33 3.33 -7.53
CA LEU A 62 13.38 2.55 -8.20
C LEU A 62 14.43 3.49 -8.81
N PRO A 63 15.70 3.05 -8.91
CA PRO A 63 16.75 3.83 -9.56
C PRO A 63 16.35 4.37 -10.93
N ALA A 64 16.72 5.62 -11.22
CA ALA A 64 16.35 6.31 -12.46
C ALA A 64 16.73 5.53 -13.74
N LYS A 65 17.83 4.75 -13.70
CA LYS A 65 18.23 3.87 -14.80
C LYS A 65 17.22 2.75 -15.07
N ILE A 66 16.60 2.18 -14.04
CA ILE A 66 15.52 1.19 -14.20
C ILE A 66 14.29 1.90 -14.77
N LEU A 67 13.91 3.04 -14.19
CA LEU A 67 12.73 3.79 -14.63
C LEU A 67 12.83 4.32 -16.07
N ALA A 68 14.05 4.53 -16.59
CA ALA A 68 14.28 4.88 -17.99
C ALA A 68 13.92 3.75 -18.97
N THR A 69 13.82 2.50 -18.50
CA THR A 69 13.41 1.34 -19.33
C THR A 69 11.89 1.10 -19.33
N GLY A 70 11.17 1.81 -18.46
CA GLY A 70 9.71 1.71 -18.33
C GLY A 70 9.23 1.84 -16.89
N SER A 71 7.91 1.68 -16.71
CA SER A 71 7.30 1.63 -15.39
C SER A 71 7.45 0.23 -14.82
N TRP A 72 8.17 0.15 -13.70
CA TRP A 72 8.45 -1.11 -13.01
C TRP A 72 8.05 -1.02 -11.56
N ALA A 73 7.68 -2.17 -11.01
CA ALA A 73 7.42 -2.33 -9.60
C ALA A 73 7.94 -3.69 -9.14
N ILE A 74 8.20 -3.86 -7.84
CA ILE A 74 8.67 -5.13 -7.30
C ILE A 74 7.51 -5.83 -6.60
N GLU A 75 7.25 -7.08 -6.94
CA GLU A 75 6.28 -7.92 -6.24
C GLU A 75 6.93 -9.15 -5.63
N GLY A 76 6.30 -9.71 -4.59
CA GLY A 76 6.69 -10.99 -4.03
C GLY A 76 6.20 -12.14 -4.92
N LYS A 77 6.97 -13.23 -4.96
CA LYS A 77 6.63 -14.49 -5.63
C LYS A 77 6.75 -15.70 -4.69
N GLY A 78 6.44 -15.47 -3.41
CA GLY A 78 6.65 -16.45 -2.35
C GLY A 78 7.97 -16.26 -1.60
N LYS A 79 8.31 -17.22 -0.74
CA LYS A 79 9.38 -17.06 0.25
C LYS A 79 10.76 -16.87 -0.41
N GLY A 80 11.30 -15.66 -0.31
CA GLY A 80 12.62 -15.31 -0.85
C GLY A 80 12.66 -15.21 -2.38
N GLN A 81 11.51 -15.16 -3.03
CA GLN A 81 11.37 -15.01 -4.47
C GLN A 81 10.61 -13.71 -4.76
N TYR A 82 11.05 -13.01 -5.80
CA TYR A 82 10.55 -11.70 -6.18
C TYR A 82 10.50 -11.58 -7.69
N ALA A 83 9.81 -10.53 -8.16
CA ALA A 83 9.84 -10.17 -9.56
C ALA A 83 9.83 -8.67 -9.76
N PHE A 84 10.58 -8.20 -10.76
CA PHE A 84 10.26 -6.92 -11.37
C PHE A 84 9.08 -7.14 -12.31
N ARG A 85 7.97 -6.47 -12.01
CA ARG A 85 6.75 -6.49 -12.80
C ARG A 85 6.68 -5.21 -13.62
N ARG A 86 6.59 -5.35 -14.94
CA ARG A 86 6.37 -4.21 -15.84
C ARG A 86 4.92 -3.76 -15.72
N LEU A 87 4.71 -2.47 -15.56
CA LEU A 87 3.40 -1.85 -15.48
C LEU A 87 3.12 -1.05 -16.76
N SER A 88 1.86 -1.03 -17.19
CA SER A 88 1.39 -0.14 -18.27
C SER A 88 0.98 1.24 -17.75
N ARG A 89 1.22 1.51 -16.47
CA ARG A 89 0.79 2.71 -15.73
C ARG A 89 1.78 3.07 -14.63
N SER A 90 1.55 4.21 -13.97
CA SER A 90 2.26 4.58 -12.73
C SER A 90 2.08 3.50 -11.65
N PRO A 91 3.14 3.19 -10.86
CA PRO A 91 3.04 2.29 -9.72
C PRO A 91 2.24 2.86 -8.54
N HIS A 92 1.88 4.15 -8.59
CA HIS A 92 1.08 4.84 -7.58
C HIS A 92 -0.21 5.36 -8.19
N PHE A 93 -1.24 5.47 -7.35
CA PHE A 93 -2.49 6.13 -7.72
C PHE A 93 -2.35 7.65 -7.58
N ASP A 94 -2.90 8.38 -8.55
CA ASP A 94 -3.01 9.83 -8.46
C ASP A 94 -4.12 10.20 -7.47
N ILE A 95 -3.80 11.11 -6.56
CA ILE A 95 -4.79 11.67 -5.63
C ILE A 95 -5.49 12.83 -6.33
N PRO A 96 -6.82 12.83 -6.49
CA PRO A 96 -7.47 13.94 -7.17
C PRO A 96 -7.38 15.22 -6.32
N ALA A 97 -7.07 16.34 -6.98
CA ALA A 97 -6.74 17.59 -6.29
C ALA A 97 -7.97 18.50 -6.08
N ASP A 98 -8.89 18.55 -7.04
CA ASP A 98 -10.08 19.42 -7.01
C ASP A 98 -11.29 18.65 -6.46
N ILE A 99 -11.29 18.45 -5.14
CA ILE A 99 -12.35 17.74 -4.42
C ILE A 99 -12.85 18.61 -3.28
N ARG A 100 -14.18 18.71 -3.15
CA ARG A 100 -14.84 19.33 -2.00
C ARG A 100 -14.44 18.64 -0.68
N ILE A 101 -14.04 19.44 0.30
CA ILE A 101 -13.84 18.99 1.68
C ILE A 101 -15.20 18.89 2.39
N ILE A 102 -15.44 17.77 3.06
CA ILE A 102 -16.61 17.52 3.89
C ILE A 102 -16.18 17.60 5.35
N GLU A 103 -16.69 18.61 6.06
CA GLU A 103 -16.40 18.78 7.49
C GLU A 103 -17.25 17.82 8.33
N ILE A 104 -16.60 17.18 9.32
CA ILE A 104 -17.22 16.26 10.27
C ILE A 104 -16.76 16.65 11.67
N LEU A 105 -17.68 16.74 12.63
CA LEU A 105 -17.32 17.01 14.02
C LEU A 105 -16.44 15.88 14.60
N ASP A 106 -15.30 16.25 15.17
CA ASP A 106 -14.32 15.29 15.68
C ASP A 106 -14.76 14.69 17.02
N SER A 107 -15.26 13.46 16.93
CA SER A 107 -15.70 12.60 18.03
C SER A 107 -14.55 11.93 18.79
N THR A 108 -13.29 12.18 18.44
CA THR A 108 -12.15 11.60 19.16
C THR A 108 -12.14 12.09 20.62
N PRO A 109 -12.14 11.20 21.63
CA PRO A 109 -12.12 11.61 23.02
C PRO A 109 -10.97 12.57 23.32
N GLN A 110 -11.22 13.64 24.09
CA GLN A 110 -10.18 14.64 24.42
C GLN A 110 -8.94 14.01 25.07
N ILE A 111 -9.15 12.97 25.88
CA ILE A 111 -8.04 12.22 26.51
C ILE A 111 -7.14 11.55 25.48
N VAL A 112 -7.70 11.04 24.39
CA VAL A 112 -6.93 10.40 23.31
C VAL A 112 -6.12 11.46 22.58
N LEU A 113 -6.75 12.58 22.18
CA LEU A 113 -6.05 13.66 21.50
C LEU A 113 -4.90 14.26 22.32
N LYS A 114 -5.04 14.29 23.65
CA LYS A 114 -3.99 14.78 24.54
C LYS A 114 -2.71 13.94 24.46
N TYR A 115 -2.82 12.64 24.20
CA TYR A 115 -1.71 11.69 24.24
C TYR A 115 -1.37 11.05 22.89
N GLN A 116 -2.09 11.39 21.81
CA GLN A 116 -1.80 10.86 20.49
C GLN A 116 -0.49 11.43 19.94
N ASN A 117 0.28 10.60 19.23
CA ASN A 117 1.38 11.05 18.40
C ASN A 117 0.85 11.58 17.06
N SER A 118 1.73 12.09 16.19
CA SER A 118 1.38 12.50 14.82
C SER A 118 1.75 11.45 13.78
N ASP A 119 1.65 10.17 14.15
CA ASP A 119 2.00 9.04 13.30
C ASP A 119 0.77 8.41 12.63
N GLU A 120 1.03 7.38 11.82
CA GLU A 120 0.01 6.62 11.11
C GLU A 120 -1.00 5.95 12.06
N GLN A 121 -0.54 5.49 13.23
CA GLN A 121 -1.39 4.87 14.24
C GLN A 121 -2.42 5.87 14.80
N ALA A 122 -1.99 7.11 15.04
CA ALA A 122 -2.88 8.17 15.47
C ALA A 122 -3.93 8.49 14.40
N MET A 123 -3.55 8.49 13.12
CA MET A 123 -4.50 8.66 12.02
C MET A 123 -5.56 7.54 12.02
N LEU A 124 -5.15 6.28 12.08
CA LEU A 124 -6.07 5.13 12.14
C LEU A 124 -6.97 5.15 13.37
N ALA A 125 -6.45 5.56 14.53
CA ALA A 125 -7.27 5.77 15.73
C ALA A 125 -8.36 6.82 15.49
N ARG A 126 -8.04 7.94 14.85
CA ARG A 126 -9.04 8.97 14.49
C ARG A 126 -10.07 8.45 13.49
N LEU A 127 -9.67 7.62 12.52
CA LEU A 127 -10.62 6.96 11.60
C LEU A 127 -11.68 6.16 12.38
N ARG A 128 -11.21 5.36 13.35
CA ARG A 128 -12.04 4.51 14.20
C ARG A 128 -12.98 5.32 15.10
N TYR A 129 -12.45 6.28 15.87
CA TYR A 129 -13.28 7.06 16.80
C TYR A 129 -14.37 7.87 16.11
N ASN A 130 -14.13 8.29 14.86
CA ASN A 130 -15.07 9.09 14.08
C ASN A 130 -15.94 8.28 13.12
N ARG A 131 -15.84 6.93 13.12
CA ARG A 131 -16.55 6.05 12.18
C ARG A 131 -16.43 6.51 10.72
N LEU A 132 -15.24 6.98 10.34
CA LEU A 132 -15.05 7.56 9.00
C LEU A 132 -15.21 6.52 7.88
N ILE A 133 -14.92 5.24 8.17
CA ILE A 133 -15.14 4.14 7.22
C ILE A 133 -16.64 3.96 6.96
N ASP A 134 -17.47 4.00 8.01
CA ASP A 134 -18.94 3.95 7.88
C ASP A 134 -19.44 5.12 7.03
N LEU A 135 -19.00 6.34 7.33
CA LEU A 135 -19.41 7.55 6.61
C LEU A 135 -18.96 7.53 5.14
N PHE A 136 -17.75 7.03 4.87
CA PHE A 136 -17.23 6.86 3.51
C PHE A 136 -18.07 5.87 2.71
N THR A 137 -18.27 4.68 3.26
CA THR A 137 -18.79 3.51 2.56
C THR A 137 -20.31 3.39 2.56
N GLY A 138 -20.99 4.05 3.50
CA GLY A 138 -22.41 3.88 3.77
C GLY A 138 -22.76 2.58 4.49
N LEU A 139 -21.78 1.86 5.02
CA LEU A 139 -21.96 0.59 5.72
C LEU A 139 -21.95 0.77 7.23
N THR A 140 -22.53 -0.18 7.96
CA THR A 140 -22.21 -0.37 9.38
C THR A 140 -20.93 -1.19 9.48
N CYS A 141 -19.84 -0.57 9.93
CA CYS A 141 -18.52 -1.20 9.94
C CYS A 141 -18.08 -1.64 11.34
N TYR A 142 -17.34 -2.76 11.36
CA TYR A 142 -16.71 -3.34 12.54
C TYR A 142 -15.23 -3.56 12.24
N HIS A 143 -14.36 -2.97 13.06
CA HIS A 143 -12.94 -3.20 12.97
C HIS A 143 -12.60 -4.63 13.40
N LEU A 144 -11.93 -5.38 12.54
CA LEU A 144 -11.53 -6.76 12.79
C LEU A 144 -10.11 -6.84 13.35
N GLN A 145 -9.15 -6.18 12.68
CA GLN A 145 -7.73 -6.29 13.03
C GLN A 145 -6.92 -5.11 12.49
N SER A 146 -5.87 -4.70 13.21
CA SER A 146 -4.93 -3.63 12.84
C SER A 146 -3.49 -4.15 12.71
N HIS A 147 -2.71 -3.58 11.81
CA HIS A 147 -1.27 -3.80 11.56
C HIS A 147 -0.85 -5.26 11.64
N PHE A 148 -1.55 -6.11 10.92
CA PHE A 148 -1.25 -7.53 10.94
C PHE A 148 -0.50 -7.97 9.69
N ARG A 149 0.51 -8.80 9.93
CA ARG A 149 1.30 -9.46 8.90
C ARG A 149 0.63 -10.78 8.57
N THR A 150 0.39 -11.01 7.30
CA THR A 150 -0.19 -12.26 6.80
C THR A 150 0.56 -12.73 5.55
N THR A 151 0.18 -13.90 5.05
CA THR A 151 0.74 -14.48 3.83
C THR A 151 -0.37 -14.70 2.83
N VAL A 152 -0.15 -14.26 1.60
CA VAL A 152 -1.03 -14.52 0.46
C VAL A 152 -0.35 -15.53 -0.44
N SER A 153 -1.12 -16.48 -0.97
CA SER A 153 -0.63 -17.50 -1.87
C SER A 153 0.03 -16.84 -3.09
N GLU A 154 1.14 -17.43 -3.56
CA GLU A 154 1.94 -16.92 -4.70
C GLU A 154 2.61 -15.55 -4.52
N ILE A 155 2.20 -14.71 -3.56
CA ILE A 155 2.83 -13.41 -3.29
C ILE A 155 3.83 -13.53 -2.13
N GLY A 156 3.46 -14.25 -1.09
CA GLY A 156 4.20 -14.32 0.16
C GLY A 156 3.68 -13.32 1.20
N GLN A 157 4.58 -12.83 2.05
CA GLN A 157 4.20 -11.98 3.18
C GLN A 157 3.75 -10.59 2.70
N ILE A 158 2.64 -10.12 3.26
CA ILE A 158 2.08 -8.79 3.09
C ILE A 158 1.80 -8.15 4.46
N GLU A 159 1.56 -6.84 4.44
CA GLU A 159 1.12 -6.05 5.58
C GLU A 159 -0.19 -5.37 5.19
N ILE A 160 -1.14 -5.30 6.13
CA ILE A 160 -2.40 -4.57 5.98
C ILE A 160 -2.55 -3.71 7.23
N ASP A 161 -2.84 -2.42 7.04
CA ASP A 161 -2.86 -1.45 8.13
C ASP A 161 -4.09 -1.62 9.01
N ASP A 162 -5.27 -1.75 8.40
CA ASP A 162 -6.51 -2.06 9.10
C ASP A 162 -7.41 -2.98 8.24
N LEU A 163 -8.25 -3.77 8.89
CA LEU A 163 -9.25 -4.61 8.24
C LEU A 163 -10.61 -4.43 8.92
N TYR A 164 -11.64 -4.17 8.12
CA TYR A 164 -13.02 -4.03 8.61
C TYR A 164 -13.95 -5.04 7.95
N ILE A 165 -15.00 -5.44 8.67
CA ILE A 165 -16.20 -6.07 8.11
C ILE A 165 -17.31 -5.03 8.09
N GLY A 166 -18.02 -4.92 6.97
CA GLY A 166 -19.16 -4.02 6.81
C GLY A 166 -20.44 -4.79 6.51
N ILE A 167 -21.57 -4.24 6.94
CA ILE A 167 -22.90 -4.76 6.60
C ILE A 167 -23.73 -3.59 6.05
N ASP A 168 -24.40 -3.79 4.92
CA ASP A 168 -25.33 -2.80 4.36
C ASP A 168 -26.76 -2.96 4.91
N ALA A 169 -27.68 -2.11 4.45
CA ALA A 169 -29.08 -2.13 4.88
C ALA A 169 -29.84 -3.40 4.47
N ASP A 170 -29.35 -4.14 3.47
CA ASP A 170 -29.94 -5.38 2.98
C ASP A 170 -29.31 -6.62 3.64
N GLY A 171 -28.40 -6.42 4.60
CA GLY A 171 -27.72 -7.48 5.33
C GLY A 171 -26.56 -8.12 4.56
N LYS A 172 -26.12 -7.53 3.45
CA LYS A 172 -25.00 -8.05 2.65
C LYS A 172 -23.68 -7.76 3.37
N GLY A 173 -22.81 -8.76 3.39
CA GLY A 173 -21.50 -8.68 4.03
C GLY A 173 -20.41 -8.15 3.10
N TYR A 174 -19.52 -7.33 3.66
CA TYR A 174 -18.39 -6.73 2.98
C TYR A 174 -17.11 -6.92 3.79
N ILE A 175 -15.98 -7.10 3.10
CA ILE A 175 -14.64 -7.05 3.68
C ILE A 175 -13.91 -5.83 3.12
N LEU A 176 -13.37 -5.00 4.01
CA LEU A 176 -12.75 -3.73 3.66
C LEU A 176 -11.30 -3.69 4.17
N PRO A 177 -10.35 -4.24 3.40
CA PRO A 177 -8.95 -4.07 3.72
C PRO A 177 -8.53 -2.62 3.45
N LEU A 178 -7.74 -2.06 4.36
CA LEU A 178 -7.37 -0.65 4.36
C LEU A 178 -5.85 -0.46 4.39
N GLU A 179 -5.38 0.44 3.54
CA GLU A 179 -4.02 1.00 3.56
C GLU A 179 -4.10 2.49 3.91
N ALA A 180 -3.22 2.92 4.81
CA ALA A 180 -3.17 4.27 5.36
C ALA A 180 -1.80 4.91 5.11
N LYS A 181 -1.79 6.09 4.47
CA LYS A 181 -0.57 6.87 4.25
C LYS A 181 -0.61 8.21 4.96
N ILE A 182 0.47 8.56 5.65
CA ILE A 182 0.64 9.85 6.33
C ILE A 182 0.98 10.96 5.33
N ASP A 183 0.88 12.23 5.73
CA ASP A 183 1.24 13.35 4.85
C ASP A 183 2.76 13.38 4.57
N SER A 184 3.12 12.86 3.41
CA SER A 184 4.49 12.78 2.91
C SER A 184 4.46 12.52 1.40
N PRO A 185 5.26 13.24 0.60
CA PRO A 185 5.42 12.97 -0.84
C PRO A 185 6.00 11.57 -1.13
N LYS A 186 6.66 10.96 -0.14
CA LYS A 186 7.25 9.62 -0.25
C LYS A 186 6.27 8.51 0.13
N ASP A 187 5.11 8.86 0.69
CA ASP A 187 4.16 7.88 1.21
C ASP A 187 2.90 7.87 0.33
N GLN A 188 3.01 7.24 -0.84
CA GLN A 188 1.94 7.25 -1.85
C GLN A 188 1.13 5.95 -1.78
N LEU A 189 -0.16 6.01 -2.15
CA LEU A 189 -0.98 4.82 -2.32
C LEU A 189 -0.48 4.05 -3.54
N GLY A 190 0.06 2.86 -3.30
CA GLY A 190 0.68 2.02 -4.34
C GLY A 190 -0.27 0.98 -4.91
N VAL A 191 -0.19 0.75 -6.21
CA VAL A 191 -0.98 -0.24 -6.96
C VAL A 191 -0.72 -1.66 -6.44
N ILE A 192 0.52 -1.97 -6.05
CA ILE A 192 0.90 -3.27 -5.48
C ILE A 192 0.19 -3.52 -4.14
N GLN A 193 0.21 -2.56 -3.22
CA GLN A 193 -0.38 -2.68 -1.89
C GLN A 193 -1.88 -2.96 -2.01
N VAL A 194 -2.58 -2.17 -2.82
CA VAL A 194 -4.02 -2.35 -3.03
C VAL A 194 -4.33 -3.71 -3.66
N THR A 195 -3.55 -4.14 -4.65
CA THR A 195 -3.74 -5.46 -5.28
C THR A 195 -3.45 -6.61 -4.30
N GLN A 196 -2.47 -6.46 -3.41
CA GLN A 196 -2.20 -7.43 -2.35
C GLN A 196 -3.36 -7.53 -1.36
N MET A 197 -3.95 -6.40 -0.96
CA MET A 197 -5.15 -6.36 -0.13
C MET A 197 -6.33 -7.07 -0.79
N VAL A 198 -6.57 -6.84 -2.09
CA VAL A 198 -7.64 -7.53 -2.85
C VAL A 198 -7.41 -9.03 -2.87
N ARG A 199 -6.20 -9.49 -3.20
CA ARG A 199 -5.88 -10.92 -3.25
C ARG A 199 -5.98 -11.59 -1.89
N PHE A 200 -5.51 -10.92 -0.83
CA PHE A 200 -5.71 -11.38 0.54
C PHE A 200 -7.18 -11.55 0.88
N ALA A 201 -8.00 -10.55 0.57
CA ALA A 201 -9.42 -10.59 0.86
C ALA A 201 -10.11 -11.72 0.08
N ALA A 202 -9.78 -11.91 -1.20
CA ALA A 202 -10.30 -12.98 -2.03
C ALA A 202 -9.94 -14.38 -1.50
N GLU A 203 -8.71 -14.58 -0.99
CA GLU A 203 -8.27 -15.87 -0.45
C GLU A 203 -8.88 -16.23 0.91
N ASN A 204 -9.26 -15.24 1.73
CA ASN A 204 -9.63 -15.47 3.12
C ASN A 204 -11.11 -15.19 3.43
N PHE A 205 -11.83 -14.51 2.53
CA PHE A 205 -13.20 -14.04 2.75
C PHE A 205 -14.07 -14.23 1.51
N GLU A 206 -14.14 -15.47 0.99
CA GLU A 206 -14.82 -15.83 -0.26
C GLU A 206 -16.31 -15.42 -0.32
N GLU A 207 -16.98 -15.34 0.83
CA GLU A 207 -18.41 -15.02 0.93
C GLU A 207 -18.70 -13.51 1.02
N LEU A 208 -17.68 -12.66 1.22
CA LEU A 208 -17.84 -11.22 1.44
C LEU A 208 -17.47 -10.42 0.19
N ILE A 209 -18.19 -9.32 -0.07
CA ILE A 209 -17.79 -8.41 -1.14
C ILE A 209 -16.55 -7.62 -0.71
N ILE A 210 -15.54 -7.62 -1.57
CA ILE A 210 -14.28 -6.93 -1.34
C ILE A 210 -14.44 -5.45 -1.72
N ARG A 211 -14.16 -4.54 -0.79
CA ARG A 211 -14.08 -3.09 -1.01
C ARG A 211 -12.74 -2.57 -0.48
N PRO A 212 -11.67 -2.61 -1.28
CA PRO A 212 -10.35 -2.13 -0.84
C PRO A 212 -10.34 -0.61 -0.70
N ILE A 213 -9.79 -0.10 0.41
CA ILE A 213 -9.78 1.33 0.74
C ILE A 213 -8.36 1.82 0.94
N GLY A 214 -8.04 2.95 0.31
CA GLY A 214 -6.86 3.75 0.61
C GLY A 214 -7.26 5.02 1.36
N VAL A 215 -6.49 5.36 2.40
CA VAL A 215 -6.62 6.64 3.12
C VAL A 215 -5.30 7.39 3.07
N LYS A 216 -5.34 8.67 2.69
CA LYS A 216 -4.16 9.53 2.62
C LYS A 216 -4.41 10.81 3.43
N ALA A 217 -3.55 11.08 4.41
CA ALA A 217 -3.50 12.39 5.05
C ALA A 217 -2.97 13.45 4.08
N MET A 218 -3.63 14.60 4.07
CA MET A 218 -3.33 15.73 3.19
C MET A 218 -2.67 16.87 3.99
N PRO A 219 -1.91 17.76 3.32
CA PRO A 219 -1.19 18.85 4.00
C PRO A 219 -2.06 19.84 4.79
N ASP A 220 -3.34 19.97 4.44
CA ASP A 220 -4.31 20.81 5.15
C ASP A 220 -4.97 20.10 6.34
N GLY A 221 -4.49 18.91 6.72
CA GLY A 221 -5.01 18.11 7.83
C GLY A 221 -6.28 17.32 7.50
N SER A 222 -6.80 17.42 6.28
CA SER A 222 -7.90 16.58 5.81
C SER A 222 -7.41 15.17 5.44
N LEU A 223 -8.36 14.25 5.30
CA LEU A 223 -8.16 12.84 4.98
C LEU A 223 -8.84 12.54 3.65
N MET A 224 -8.06 12.13 2.66
CA MET A 224 -8.58 11.61 1.39
C MET A 224 -8.87 10.12 1.52
N PHE A 225 -10.10 9.73 1.24
CA PHE A 225 -10.53 8.34 1.15
C PHE A 225 -10.74 7.98 -0.32
N ILE A 226 -10.22 6.83 -0.72
CA ILE A 226 -10.32 6.30 -2.06
C ILE A 226 -10.72 4.83 -1.95
N GLU A 227 -11.79 4.46 -2.64
CA GLU A 227 -12.17 3.07 -2.85
C GLU A 227 -11.67 2.64 -4.21
N PHE A 228 -11.12 1.42 -4.28
CA PHE A 228 -10.64 0.85 -5.53
C PHE A 228 -11.54 -0.29 -5.99
N THR A 229 -11.52 -0.57 -7.29
CA THR A 229 -12.15 -1.78 -7.85
C THR A 229 -11.51 -3.03 -7.22
N PRO A 230 -12.28 -4.11 -6.96
CA PRO A 230 -11.74 -5.37 -6.42
C PRO A 230 -11.06 -6.22 -7.51
N ASP A 231 -10.18 -5.61 -8.31
CA ASP A 231 -9.41 -6.30 -9.35
C ASP A 231 -8.07 -6.79 -8.79
N SER A 232 -7.63 -7.96 -9.25
CA SER A 232 -6.38 -8.60 -8.87
C SER A 232 -5.23 -8.37 -9.87
N ASP A 233 -5.51 -7.71 -11.00
CA ASP A 233 -4.50 -7.23 -11.96
C ASP A 233 -4.11 -5.77 -11.66
N LEU A 234 -2.80 -5.59 -11.46
CA LEU A 234 -2.14 -4.32 -11.19
C LEU A 234 -2.42 -3.27 -12.28
N ASN A 235 -2.66 -3.68 -13.53
CA ASN A 235 -2.84 -2.72 -14.62
C ASN A 235 -4.28 -2.22 -14.74
N THR A 236 -5.27 -2.98 -14.26
CA THR A 236 -6.70 -2.69 -14.42
C THR A 236 -7.35 -2.16 -13.15
N ILE A 237 -6.77 -2.42 -11.97
CA ILE A 237 -7.27 -1.87 -10.71
C ILE A 237 -7.41 -0.35 -10.77
N ALA A 238 -8.61 0.16 -10.54
CA ALA A 238 -8.93 1.58 -10.72
C ALA A 238 -9.55 2.20 -9.47
N THR A 239 -9.58 3.52 -9.42
CA THR A 239 -10.34 4.27 -8.43
C THR A 239 -11.83 4.19 -8.79
N GLU A 240 -12.65 3.71 -7.87
CA GLU A 240 -14.11 3.60 -8.03
C GLU A 240 -14.82 4.86 -7.51
N THR A 241 -14.48 5.27 -6.28
CA THR A 241 -15.06 6.45 -5.64
C THR A 241 -14.08 7.06 -4.64
N TYR A 242 -14.25 8.33 -4.34
CA TYR A 242 -13.40 9.05 -3.39
C TYR A 242 -14.17 10.14 -2.66
N LYS A 243 -13.75 10.45 -1.44
CA LYS A 243 -14.27 11.57 -0.63
C LYS A 243 -13.14 12.15 0.22
N ARG A 244 -13.26 13.44 0.55
CA ARG A 244 -12.28 14.14 1.38
C ARG A 244 -12.95 14.68 2.64
N TYR A 245 -12.44 14.28 3.80
CA TYR A 245 -13.00 14.65 5.09
C TYR A 245 -12.06 15.52 5.90
N LEU A 246 -12.60 16.53 6.58
CA LEU A 246 -11.87 17.30 7.58
C LEU A 246 -12.57 17.15 8.93
N LEU A 247 -11.83 16.63 9.91
CA LEU A 247 -12.32 16.56 11.28
C LEU A 247 -12.19 17.93 11.94
N VAL A 248 -13.31 18.55 12.28
CA VAL A 248 -13.40 19.89 12.85
C VAL A 248 -13.87 19.87 14.30
N ARG A 249 -13.53 20.90 15.06
CA ARG A 249 -14.03 21.13 16.41
C ARG A 249 -14.58 22.54 16.50
N GLU A 250 -15.82 22.65 16.92
CA GLU A 250 -16.36 23.93 17.37
C GLU A 250 -15.89 24.14 18.81
N LEU A 251 -15.19 25.25 19.05
CA LEU A 251 -14.74 25.69 20.37
C LEU A 251 -15.84 26.47 21.07
#